data_AF-A0A522C3R8-F1
#
_entry.id   AF-A0A522C3R8-F1
#
_cell.length_a   1.000
_cell.length_b   1.000
_cell.length_c   1.000
_cell.angle_alpha   90.00
_cell.angle_beta   90.00
_cell.angle_gamma   90.00
#
_symmetry.space_group_name_H-M   'P 1'
#
loop_
_entity.id
_entity.type
_entity.pdbx_description
1 polymer ?
#
loop_
_entity_poly.entity_id
_entity_poly.type
_entity_poly.pdbx_seq_one_letter_code
_entity_poly.pdbx_strand_id
1 'polypeptide(L)' 'RHAEAQVAGAAEIAELLDLWRNRRRTSAGVRRIAQAHVDDLARRIAGMQAMQRTLEHLVHCCHGDDRPQCPILDDLAGVA' A
#
# COMPACT_ATOMS: atom_id res chain seq x y z
N ARG A 1 14.89 0.37 -4.09
CA ARG A 1 14.04 0.05 -5.27
C ARG A 1 12.57 -0.22 -4.93
N HIS A 2 12.11 -0.08 -3.67
CA HIS A 2 10.70 -0.37 -3.28
C HIS A 2 9.82 0.87 -3.06
N ALA A 3 10.38 2.09 -3.10
CA ALA A 3 9.69 3.31 -2.66
C ALA A 3 8.83 4.00 -3.75
N GLU A 4 9.07 3.75 -5.03
CA GLU A 4 8.52 4.60 -6.10
C GLU A 4 7.20 4.10 -6.71
N ALA A 5 6.75 2.88 -6.36
CA ALA A 5 5.57 2.27 -6.97
C ALA A 5 4.22 2.55 -6.25
N GLN A 6 4.23 3.24 -5.10
CA GLN A 6 3.10 3.17 -4.15
C GLN A 6 2.10 4.34 -4.20
N VAL A 7 2.29 5.33 -5.06
CA VAL A 7 1.36 6.48 -5.17
C VAL A 7 0.51 6.38 -6.43
N ALA A 8 -0.26 5.30 -6.56
CA ALA A 8 -1.33 5.20 -7.56
C ALA A 8 -2.67 5.61 -6.93
N GLY A 9 -2.80 6.85 -6.46
CA GLY A 9 -4.06 7.36 -5.92
C GLY A 9 -4.90 8.14 -6.95
N ALA A 10 -4.23 8.86 -7.85
CA ALA A 10 -4.89 9.81 -8.75
C ALA A 10 -5.57 9.15 -9.97
N ALA A 11 -4.99 8.08 -10.50
CA ALA A 11 -5.49 7.42 -11.71
C ALA A 11 -6.82 6.68 -11.47
N GLU A 12 -6.97 6.02 -10.32
CA GLU A 12 -8.18 5.25 -9.98
C GLU A 12 -9.38 6.14 -9.65
N ILE A 13 -9.14 7.29 -9.00
CA ILE A 13 -10.19 8.28 -8.75
C ILE A 13 -10.67 8.89 -10.08
N ALA A 14 -9.76 9.10 -11.04
CA ALA A 14 -10.11 9.62 -12.37
C ALA A 14 -11.04 8.66 -13.13
N GLU A 15 -10.81 7.34 -13.06
CA GLU A 15 -11.66 6.33 -13.69
C GLU A 15 -13.08 6.33 -13.10
N LEU A 16 -13.20 6.41 -11.77
CA LEU A 16 -14.50 6.54 -11.09
C LEU A 16 -15.25 7.83 -11.51
N LEU A 17 -14.54 8.94 -11.68
CA LEU A 17 -15.11 10.22 -12.11
C LEU A 17 -15.54 10.22 -13.58
N ASP A 18 -14.84 9.51 -14.45
CA ASP A 18 -15.22 9.34 -15.87
C ASP A 18 -16.47 8.47 -16.01
N LEU A 19 -16.56 7.40 -15.22
CA LEU A 19 -17.77 6.60 -15.13
C LEU A 19 -18.95 7.40 -14.58
N TRP A 20 -18.74 8.23 -13.55
CA TRP A 20 -19.78 9.14 -13.05
C TRP A 20 -20.23 10.20 -14.08
N ARG A 21 -19.40 10.54 -15.07
CA ARG A 21 -19.80 11.46 -16.16
C ARG A 21 -20.65 10.78 -17.24
N ASN A 22 -20.61 9.45 -17.36
CA ASN A 22 -21.41 8.73 -18.36
C ASN A 22 -22.89 8.62 -17.95
N ARG A 23 -23.75 9.46 -18.53
CA ARG A 23 -25.20 9.53 -18.24
C ARG A 23 -26.00 8.28 -18.66
N ARG A 24 -25.44 7.37 -19.46
CA ARG A 24 -26.07 6.11 -19.89
C ARG A 24 -25.70 4.91 -19.02
N ARG A 25 -24.93 5.11 -17.95
CA ARG A 25 -24.47 4.02 -17.07
C ARG A 25 -25.61 3.40 -16.26
N THR A 26 -25.47 2.11 -15.96
CA THR A 26 -26.31 1.43 -14.97
C THR A 26 -25.66 1.50 -13.60
N SER A 27 -26.48 1.54 -12.54
CA SER A 27 -26.01 1.45 -11.16
C SER A 27 -25.23 0.16 -10.89
N ALA A 28 -25.61 -0.94 -11.55
CA ALA A 28 -24.87 -2.20 -11.53
C ALA A 28 -23.44 -2.06 -12.09
N GLY A 29 -23.27 -1.28 -13.16
CA GLY A 29 -21.95 -0.96 -13.73
C GLY A 29 -21.07 -0.18 -12.76
N VAL A 30 -21.64 0.86 -12.15
CA VAL A 30 -20.94 1.69 -11.16
C VAL A 30 -20.54 0.87 -9.93
N ARG A 31 -21.47 0.04 -9.40
CA ARG A 31 -21.19 -0.83 -8.24
C ARG A 31 -20.03 -1.77 -8.50
N ARG A 32 -19.96 -2.38 -9.69
CA ARG A 32 -18.87 -3.30 -10.04
C ARG A 32 -17.50 -2.63 -10.01
N ILE A 33 -17.41 -1.41 -10.55
CA ILE A 33 -16.13 -0.69 -10.64
C ILE A 33 -15.73 -0.17 -9.26
N ALA A 34 -16.68 0.39 -8.51
CA ALA A 34 -16.44 0.76 -7.12
C ALA A 34 -15.96 -0.45 -6.28
N GLN A 35 -16.55 -1.62 -6.47
CA GLN A 35 -16.12 -2.84 -5.78
C GLN A 35 -14.70 -3.24 -6.17
N ALA A 36 -14.34 -3.17 -7.46
CA ALA A 36 -12.99 -3.49 -7.91
C ALA A 36 -11.92 -2.59 -7.26
N HIS A 37 -12.19 -1.29 -7.10
CA HIS A 37 -11.30 -0.39 -6.38
C HIS A 37 -11.28 -0.66 -4.87
N VAL A 38 -12.42 -0.98 -4.25
CA VAL A 38 -12.45 -1.40 -2.84
C VAL A 38 -11.55 -2.62 -2.64
N ASP A 39 -11.62 -3.61 -3.53
CA ASP A 39 -10.80 -4.82 -3.47
C ASP A 39 -9.31 -4.50 -3.68
N ASP A 40 -8.99 -3.54 -4.56
CA ASP A 40 -7.60 -3.09 -4.75
C ASP A 40 -7.04 -2.37 -3.54
N LEU A 41 -7.79 -1.44 -2.96
CA LEU A 41 -7.43 -0.76 -1.72
C LEU A 41 -7.23 -1.77 -0.58
N ALA A 42 -8.11 -2.76 -0.46
CA ALA A 42 -7.97 -3.82 0.54
C ALA A 42 -6.66 -4.61 0.36
N ARG A 43 -6.28 -4.96 -0.88
CA ARG A 43 -4.99 -5.62 -1.17
C ARG A 43 -3.80 -4.74 -0.78
N ARG A 44 -3.82 -3.45 -1.13
CA ARG A 44 -2.75 -2.51 -0.79
C ARG A 44 -2.62 -2.34 0.73
N ILE A 45 -3.74 -2.19 1.43
CA ILE A 45 -3.77 -2.11 2.90
C ILE A 45 -3.15 -3.37 3.52
N ALA A 46 -3.52 -4.56 3.04
CA ALA A 46 -2.94 -5.80 3.55
C ALA A 46 -1.41 -5.84 3.36
N GLY A 47 -0.91 -5.39 2.21
CA GLY A 47 0.53 -5.27 1.95
C GLY A 47 1.22 -4.27 2.88
N MET A 48 0.65 -3.08 3.04
CA MET A 48 1.17 -2.05 3.95
C MET A 48 1.18 -2.51 5.41
N GLN A 49 0.13 -3.20 5.85
CA GLN A 49 0.05 -3.78 7.19
C GLN A 49 1.09 -4.90 7.39
N ALA A 50 1.40 -5.69 6.36
CA ALA A 50 2.46 -6.68 6.44
C ALA A 50 3.84 -6.01 6.60
N MET A 51 4.13 -4.99 5.80
CA MET A 51 5.36 -4.20 5.91
C MET A 51 5.48 -3.53 7.28
N GLN A 52 4.37 -2.97 7.79
CA GLN A 52 4.30 -2.39 9.13
C GLN A 52 4.70 -3.41 10.19
N ARG A 53 4.11 -4.61 10.19
CA ARG A 53 4.45 -5.66 11.17
C ARG A 53 5.93 -6.04 11.13
N THR A 54 6.52 -6.13 9.94
CA THR A 54 7.96 -6.39 9.80
C THR A 54 8.78 -5.27 10.44
N LEU A 55 8.47 -4.02 10.13
CA LEU A 55 9.18 -2.87 10.71
C LEU A 55 8.99 -2.78 12.23
N GLU A 56 7.79 -3.04 12.74
CA GLU A 56 7.52 -3.10 14.19
C GLU A 56 8.38 -4.14 14.89
N HIS A 57 8.57 -5.31 14.27
CA HIS A 57 9.47 -6.34 14.79
C HIS A 57 10.93 -5.86 14.82
N LEU A 58 11.42 -5.27 13.72
CA LEU A 58 12.80 -4.77 13.65
C LEU A 58 13.05 -3.61 14.63
N VAL A 59 12.07 -2.73 14.81
CA VAL A 59 12.11 -1.65 15.81
C VAL A 59 12.15 -2.24 17.22
N HIS A 60 11.37 -3.29 17.51
CA HIS A 60 11.43 -3.97 18.80
C HIS A 60 12.79 -4.61 19.08
N CYS A 61 13.45 -5.15 18.07
CA CYS A 61 14.79 -5.72 18.18
C CYS A 61 15.91 -4.66 18.23
N CYS A 62 15.63 -3.44 17.75
CA CYS A 62 16.60 -2.35 17.73
C CYS A 62 16.79 -1.78 19.14
N HIS A 63 18.05 -1.70 19.59
CA HIS A 63 18.38 -1.17 20.91
C HIS A 63 18.28 0.35 20.99
N GLY A 64 18.39 1.04 19.85
CA GLY A 64 18.25 2.50 19.78
C GLY A 64 19.36 3.29 20.50
N ASP A 65 20.56 2.70 20.63
CA ASP A 65 21.73 3.33 21.25
C ASP A 65 22.82 3.65 20.20
N ASP A 66 23.97 4.16 20.65
CA ASP A 66 25.08 4.59 19.77
C ASP A 66 25.88 3.43 19.16
N ARG A 67 25.35 2.19 19.21
CA ARG A 67 26.04 1.00 18.68
C ARG A 67 25.82 0.85 17.18
N PRO A 68 26.80 0.29 16.45
CA PRO A 68 26.68 0.07 15.01
C PRO A 68 25.79 -1.11 14.64
N GLN A 69 25.42 -1.99 15.59
CA GLN A 69 24.55 -3.13 15.32
C GLN A 69 23.09 -2.67 15.28
N CYS A 70 22.52 -2.57 14.08
CA CYS A 70 21.15 -2.12 13.88
C CYS A 70 20.40 -3.16 13.02
N PRO A 71 19.56 -4.02 13.64
CA PRO A 71 18.81 -5.05 12.93
C PRO A 71 17.96 -4.51 11.77
N ILE A 72 17.48 -3.27 11.86
CA ILE A 72 16.75 -2.59 10.79
C ILE A 72 17.63 -2.43 9.54
N LEU A 73 18.88 -2.01 9.71
CA LEU A 73 19.82 -1.82 8.59
C LEU A 73 20.34 -3.15 8.05
N ASP A 74 20.53 -4.15 8.92
CA ASP A 74 20.96 -5.49 8.51
C ASP A 74 19.92 -6.19 7.61
N ASP A 75 18.63 -6.09 7.98
CA ASP A 75 17.51 -6.61 7.17
C ASP A 75 17.39 -5.86 5.83
N LEU A 76 17.47 -4.52 5.85
CA LEU A 76 17.43 -3.70 4.63
C LEU A 76 18.61 -3.93 3.70
N ALA A 77 19.77 -4.32 4.23
CA ALA A 77 20.95 -4.67 3.45
C ALA A 77 20.86 -6.09 2.85
N GLY A 78 19.86 -6.89 3.24
CA GLY A 78 19.73 -8.30 2.83
C GLY A 78 20.81 -9.20 3.43
N VAL A 79 21.33 -8.82 4.61
CA VAL A 79 22.39 -9.56 5.34
C VAL A 79 21.79 -10.46 6.44
N ALA A 80 20.46 -10.45 6.59
CA ALA A 80 19.69 -11.29 7.51
C ALA A 80 19.40 -12.68 6.96
#